data_AF-A0A259ML16-F1
#
_entry.id   AF-A0A259ML16-F1
#
_cell.length_a   1.000
_cell.length_b   1.000
_cell.length_c   1.000
_cell.angle_alpha   90.00
_cell.angle_beta   90.00
_cell.angle_gamma   90.00
#
_symmetry.space_group_name_H-M   'P 1'
#
loop_
_entity.id
_entity.type
_entity.pdbx_description
1 polymer ?
#
loop_
_entity_poly.entity_id
_entity_poly.type
_entity_poly.pdbx_seq_one_letter_code
_entity_poly.pdbx_strand_id
1 'polypeptide(L)'
;MRIRGFYELGHALDVLDGESHGFGPADIERVERYWAYGDMHDSTAGFVLRLRDGRRAYGEFVHWHGFEQDEDFRIDVEILEGDEVPSTPLREPVDPSAPWPPGGWSDETAHLDRLLASDRGD
;
A
#
# COMPACT_ATOMS: atom_id res chain seq x y z
N MET A 1 3.53 -10.58 -16.97
CA MET A 1 3.39 -11.06 -15.59
C MET A 1 3.09 -9.84 -14.74
N ARG A 2 1.89 -9.74 -14.13
CA ARG A 2 1.55 -8.61 -13.26
C ARG A 2 2.30 -8.80 -11.94
N ILE A 3 3.17 -7.85 -11.58
CA ILE A 3 3.93 -7.88 -10.33
C ILE A 3 3.01 -7.35 -9.23
N ARG A 4 2.70 -8.17 -8.22
CA ARG A 4 1.72 -7.84 -7.18
C ARG A 4 2.19 -6.66 -6.32
N GLY A 5 1.25 -5.77 -5.98
CA GLY A 5 1.51 -4.60 -5.13
C GLY A 5 2.28 -3.47 -5.84
N PHE A 6 2.80 -3.68 -7.06
CA PHE A 6 3.61 -2.70 -7.76
C PHE A 6 2.77 -1.52 -8.27
N TYR A 7 1.62 -1.82 -8.89
CA TYR A 7 0.70 -0.79 -9.36
C TYR A 7 0.15 0.03 -8.20
N GLU A 8 -0.31 -0.67 -7.16
CA GLU A 8 -0.95 -0.08 -5.99
C GLU A 8 0.03 0.79 -5.20
N LEU A 9 1.27 0.31 -4.99
CA LEU A 9 2.30 1.11 -4.33
C LEU A 9 2.69 2.31 -5.19
N GLY A 10 2.91 2.13 -6.49
CA GLY A 10 3.30 3.24 -7.37
C GLY A 10 2.26 4.35 -7.39
N HIS A 11 0.98 3.99 -7.49
CA HIS A 11 -0.11 4.95 -7.44
C HIS A 11 -0.23 5.61 -6.07
N ALA A 12 -0.03 4.84 -4.98
CA ALA A 12 -0.03 5.42 -3.64
C ALA A 12 1.09 6.46 -3.47
N LEU A 13 2.29 6.19 -3.99
CA LEU A 13 3.40 7.14 -3.93
C LEU A 13 3.15 8.42 -4.73
N ASP A 14 2.55 8.32 -5.91
CA ASP A 14 2.20 9.46 -6.77
C ASP A 14 1.21 10.42 -6.09
N VAL A 15 0.33 9.89 -5.23
CA VAL A 15 -0.69 10.68 -4.55
C VAL A 15 -0.27 11.14 -3.15
N LEU A 16 0.63 10.43 -2.48
CA LEU A 16 1.09 10.77 -1.13
C LEU A 16 1.88 12.09 -1.14
N ASP A 17 1.19 13.18 -0.86
CA ASP A 17 1.79 14.47 -0.56
C ASP A 17 2.15 14.58 0.93
N GLY A 18 3.44 14.68 1.23
CA GLY A 18 3.98 14.82 2.58
C GLY A 18 3.51 16.09 3.30
N GLU A 19 3.16 17.16 2.58
CA GLU A 19 2.62 18.38 3.20
C GLU A 19 1.19 18.17 3.69
N SER A 20 0.35 17.50 2.89
CA SER A 20 -1.07 17.26 3.21
C SER A 20 -1.29 16.07 4.15
N HIS A 21 -0.45 15.02 4.06
CA HIS A 21 -0.63 13.76 4.77
C HIS A 21 0.41 13.53 5.88
N GLY A 22 1.36 14.45 6.05
CA GLY A 22 2.38 14.40 7.10
C GLY A 22 3.46 13.33 6.89
N PHE A 23 3.49 12.73 5.70
CA PHE A 23 4.40 11.65 5.30
C PHE A 23 4.35 11.45 3.78
N GLY A 24 5.51 11.38 3.12
CA GLY A 24 5.60 11.19 1.66
C GLY A 24 6.61 10.11 1.22
N PRO A 25 6.74 9.88 -0.10
CA PRO A 25 7.66 8.88 -0.67
C PRO A 25 9.10 8.98 -0.15
N ALA A 26 9.58 10.21 0.08
CA ALA A 26 10.93 10.48 0.58
C ALA A 26 11.17 9.95 2.00
N ASP A 27 10.13 9.85 2.82
CA ASP A 27 10.20 9.41 4.21
C ASP A 27 10.21 7.88 4.35
N ILE A 28 9.80 7.16 3.30
CA ILE A 28 9.85 5.70 3.24
C ILE A 28 11.30 5.26 3.04
N GLU A 29 11.78 4.36 3.89
CA GLU A 29 13.06 3.66 3.70
C GLU A 29 12.90 2.45 2.77
N ARG A 30 11.96 1.55 3.08
CA ARG A 30 11.69 0.30 2.37
C ARG A 30 10.30 -0.27 2.69
N VAL A 31 9.84 -1.24 1.89
CA VAL A 31 8.68 -2.07 2.22
C VAL A 31 9.14 -3.32 2.98
N GLU A 32 8.61 -3.54 4.18
CA GLU A 32 8.95 -4.72 4.99
C GLU A 32 8.03 -5.91 4.71
N ARG A 33 6.74 -5.65 4.48
CA ARG A 33 5.75 -6.66 4.08
C ARG A 33 4.67 -6.05 3.21
N TYR A 34 4.04 -6.89 2.39
CA TYR A 34 2.87 -6.48 1.63
C TYR A 34 1.87 -7.60 1.45
N TRP A 35 0.62 -7.25 1.18
CA TRP A 35 -0.36 -8.13 0.56
C TRP A 35 -1.04 -7.36 -0.56
N ALA A 36 -1.58 -8.07 -1.55
CA ALA A 36 -2.32 -7.44 -2.63
C ALA A 36 -3.37 -8.41 -3.19
N TYR A 37 -4.52 -7.85 -3.48
CA TYR A 37 -5.63 -8.49 -4.17
C TYR A 37 -6.06 -7.58 -5.31
N GLY A 38 -6.30 -8.13 -6.48
CA GLY A 38 -6.92 -7.36 -7.55
C GLY A 38 -7.59 -8.27 -8.55
N ASP A 39 -8.73 -7.82 -9.04
CA ASP A 39 -9.48 -8.45 -10.10
C ASP A 39 -9.67 -7.47 -11.28
N MET A 40 -10.75 -7.61 -12.04
CA MET A 40 -11.04 -6.74 -13.19
C MET A 40 -11.68 -5.40 -12.78
N HIS A 41 -12.25 -5.32 -11.58
CA HIS A 41 -13.10 -4.21 -11.12
C HIS A 41 -12.46 -3.44 -9.96
N ASP A 42 -11.64 -4.11 -9.16
CA ASP A 42 -11.09 -3.56 -7.95
C ASP A 42 -9.67 -4.06 -7.70
N SER A 43 -8.88 -3.22 -7.03
CA SER A 43 -7.59 -3.60 -6.50
C SER A 43 -7.41 -3.03 -5.10
N THR A 44 -6.86 -3.85 -4.21
CA THR A 44 -6.56 -3.47 -2.84
C THR A 44 -5.18 -4.00 -2.47
N ALA A 45 -4.42 -3.21 -1.74
CA ALA A 45 -3.12 -3.62 -1.25
C ALA A 45 -2.82 -2.97 0.08
N GLY A 46 -1.99 -3.66 0.87
CA GLY A 46 -1.51 -3.15 2.14
C GLY A 46 -0.01 -3.32 2.23
N PHE A 47 0.64 -2.32 2.83
CA PHE A 47 2.10 -2.21 2.90
C PHE A 47 2.53 -1.87 4.33
N VAL A 48 3.40 -2.70 4.91
CA VAL A 48 4.14 -2.32 6.10
C VAL A 48 5.41 -1.61 5.64
N LEU A 49 5.47 -0.30 5.86
CA LEU A 49 6.55 0.59 5.45
C LEU A 49 7.48 0.85 6.63
N ARG A 50 8.80 0.71 6.42
CA ARG A 50 9.79 1.26 7.34
C ARG A 50 10.02 2.72 6.97
N LEU A 51 9.91 3.62 7.94
CA LEU A 51 10.22 5.03 7.77
C LEU A 51 11.68 5.30 8.12
N ARG A 52 12.26 6.35 7.54
CA ARG A 52 13.66 6.74 7.77
C ARG A 52 13.96 7.17 9.20
N ASP A 53 12.96 7.61 9.94
CA ASP A 53 13.09 7.94 11.37
C ASP A 53 13.01 6.71 12.29
N GLY A 54 12.90 5.51 11.70
CA GLY A 54 12.85 4.23 12.39
C GLY A 54 11.44 3.75 12.72
N ARG A 55 10.40 4.58 12.59
CA ARG A 55 9.01 4.17 12.80
C ARG A 55 8.54 3.23 11.69
N ARG A 56 7.38 2.60 11.92
CA ARG A 56 6.66 1.83 10.91
C ARG A 56 5.32 2.46 10.62
N ALA A 57 4.89 2.38 9.37
CA ALA A 57 3.55 2.76 8.95
C ALA A 57 2.88 1.61 8.23
N TYR A 58 1.58 1.45 8.43
CA TYR A 58 0.72 0.64 7.59
C TYR A 58 0.00 1.55 6.61
N GLY A 59 0.26 1.38 5.32
CA GLY A 59 -0.50 2.03 4.25
C GLY A 59 -1.46 1.04 3.61
N GLU A 60 -2.73 1.40 3.49
CA GLU A 60 -3.76 0.61 2.83
C GLU A 60 -4.31 1.39 1.62
N PHE A 61 -4.20 0.78 0.45
CA PHE A 61 -4.68 1.28 -0.82
C PHE A 61 -5.92 0.50 -1.24
N VAL A 62 -6.98 1.21 -1.63
CA VAL A 62 -8.21 0.65 -2.16
C VAL A 62 -8.56 1.39 -3.45
N HIS A 63 -8.78 0.66 -4.54
CA HIS A 63 -9.13 1.17 -5.86
C HIS A 63 -10.32 0.39 -6.40
N TRP A 64 -11.29 1.10 -6.97
CA TRP A 64 -12.49 0.52 -7.56
C TRP A 64 -12.90 1.31 -8.81
N HIS A 65 -13.45 0.59 -9.80
CA HIS A 65 -14.05 1.21 -10.97
C HIS A 65 -15.52 1.59 -10.68
N GLY A 66 -15.83 2.88 -10.73
CA GLY A 66 -17.21 3.36 -10.74
C GLY A 66 -17.94 3.00 -12.03
N PHE A 67 -19.28 3.09 -12.03
CA PHE A 67 -20.16 2.66 -13.14
C PHE A 67 -19.99 3.45 -14.46
N GLU A 68 -19.09 4.44 -14.55
CA GLU A 68 -18.90 5.30 -15.73
C GLU A 68 -17.42 5.54 -16.11
N GLN A 69 -16.51 4.61 -15.78
CA GLN A 69 -15.05 4.72 -16.02
C GLN A 69 -14.31 5.77 -15.18
N ASP A 70 -14.97 6.43 -14.23
CA ASP A 70 -14.26 7.18 -13.20
C ASP A 70 -13.55 6.19 -12.27
N GLU A 71 -12.22 6.27 -12.27
CA GLU A 71 -11.35 5.57 -11.34
C GLU A 71 -11.37 6.31 -10.01
N ASP A 72 -11.86 5.65 -8.97
CA ASP A 72 -11.80 6.14 -7.62
C ASP A 72 -10.80 5.29 -6.83
N PHE A 73 -10.03 5.96 -5.99
CA PHE A 73 -9.13 5.30 -5.08
C PHE A 73 -9.09 6.00 -3.73
N ARG A 74 -8.58 5.29 -2.74
CA ARG A 74 -8.38 5.78 -1.39
C ARG A 74 -7.10 5.20 -0.82
N ILE A 75 -6.39 6.04 -0.08
CA ILE A 75 -5.19 5.66 0.67
C ILE A 75 -5.44 6.07 2.13
N ASP A 76 -5.36 5.12 3.04
CA ASP A 76 -5.36 5.38 4.48
C ASP A 76 -4.02 4.91 5.06
N VAL A 77 -3.49 5.63 6.05
CA VAL A 77 -2.19 5.35 6.68
C VAL A 77 -2.33 5.39 8.20
N GLU A 78 -1.75 4.40 8.88
CA GLU A 78 -1.65 4.33 10.34
C GLU A 78 -0.19 4.10 10.77
N ILE A 79 0.27 4.77 11.83
CA ILE A 79 1.59 4.51 12.43
C ILE A 79 1.48 3.28 13.33
N LEU A 80 2.39 2.32 13.15
CA LEU A 80 2.41 1.08 13.91
C LEU A 80 3.28 1.19 15.17
N GLU A 81 2.83 0.54 16.23
CA GLU A 81 3.59 0.38 17.47
C GLU A 81 4.43 -0.91 17.40
N GLY A 82 5.75 -0.77 17.53
CA GLY A 82 6.68 -1.90 17.57
C GLY A 82 6.71 -2.73 16.28
N ASP A 83 6.63 -4.06 16.42
CA ASP A 83 6.79 -5.01 15.32
C ASP A 83 5.46 -5.63 14.85
N GLU A 84 4.33 -5.05 15.23
CA GLU A 84 3.02 -5.58 14.88
C GLU A 84 2.78 -5.56 13.38
N VAL A 85 2.04 -6.57 12.92
CA VAL A 85 1.57 -6.65 11.54
C VAL A 85 0.05 -6.61 11.58
N PRO A 86 -0.58 -5.67 10.87
CA PRO A 86 -2.04 -5.53 10.90
C PRO A 86 -2.76 -6.84 10.59
N SER A 87 -3.71 -7.18 11.45
CA SER A 87 -4.56 -8.37 11.32
C SER A 87 -6.00 -8.04 10.93
N THR A 88 -6.34 -6.74 10.92
CA THR A 88 -7.59 -6.19 10.43
C THR A 88 -7.28 -5.08 9.42
N PRO A 89 -8.15 -4.84 8.45
CA PRO A 89 -7.98 -3.73 7.52
C PRO A 89 -8.23 -2.38 8.21
N LEU A 90 -7.68 -1.30 7.66
CA LEU A 90 -8.06 0.06 8.06
C LEU A 90 -9.48 0.39 7.57
N ARG A 91 -9.90 -0.23 6.47
CA ARG A 91 -11.21 -0.05 5.85
C ARG A 91 -11.94 -1.36 5.62
N GLU A 92 -13.23 -1.27 5.40
CA GLU A 92 -13.96 -2.47 4.98
C GLU A 92 -13.41 -2.93 3.62
N PRO A 93 -12.99 -4.20 3.49
CA PRO A 93 -12.44 -4.70 2.24
C PRO A 93 -13.56 -4.76 1.19
N VAL A 94 -13.18 -4.69 -0.08
CA VAL A 94 -14.16 -4.76 -1.18
C VAL A 94 -14.93 -6.09 -1.14
N ASP A 95 -14.25 -7.18 -0.80
CA ASP A 95 -14.87 -8.47 -0.48
C ASP A 95 -14.77 -8.76 1.04
N PRO A 96 -15.85 -8.54 1.81
CA PRO A 96 -15.89 -8.83 3.25
C PRO A 96 -15.89 -10.33 3.58
N SER A 97 -16.09 -11.20 2.58
CA SER A 97 -16.04 -12.65 2.76
C SER A 97 -14.64 -13.24 2.58
N ALA A 98 -13.72 -12.48 1.99
CA ALA A 98 -12.34 -12.90 1.83
C ALA A 98 -11.57 -12.85 3.18
N PRO A 99 -10.70 -13.84 3.46
CA PRO A 99 -9.84 -13.78 4.64
C PRO A 99 -8.92 -12.57 4.55
N TRP A 100 -8.74 -11.87 5.67
CA TRP A 100 -7.85 -10.73 5.75
C TRP A 100 -6.48 -11.09 6.38
N PRO A 101 -5.35 -10.63 5.82
CA PRO A 101 -5.25 -10.04 4.47
C PRO A 101 -5.42 -11.10 3.36
N PRO A 102 -5.95 -10.72 2.19
CA PRO A 102 -6.12 -11.64 1.07
C PRO A 102 -4.80 -12.29 0.66
N GLY A 103 -4.75 -13.62 0.73
CA GLY A 103 -3.54 -14.39 0.37
C GLY A 103 -2.39 -14.30 1.38
N GLY A 104 -2.60 -13.63 2.52
CA GLY A 104 -1.59 -13.48 3.56
C GLY A 104 -0.55 -12.39 3.26
N TRP A 105 0.21 -12.05 4.29
CA TRP A 105 1.38 -11.18 4.16
C TRP A 105 2.52 -11.89 3.43
N SER A 106 3.19 -11.18 2.53
CA SER A 106 4.41 -11.59 1.83
C SER A 106 5.60 -10.75 2.26
N ASP A 107 6.74 -11.40 2.49
CA ASP A 107 8.04 -10.79 2.72
C ASP A 107 8.84 -10.59 1.40
N GLU A 108 8.30 -10.98 0.24
CA GLU A 108 8.98 -10.81 -1.07
C GLU A 108 8.84 -9.37 -1.59
N THR A 109 9.59 -8.43 -1.02
CA THR A 109 9.41 -6.98 -1.26
C THR A 109 10.43 -6.36 -2.23
N ALA A 110 11.38 -7.14 -2.74
CA ALA A 110 12.51 -6.63 -3.51
C ALA A 110 12.13 -5.82 -4.77
N HIS A 111 10.97 -6.08 -5.39
CA HIS A 111 10.47 -5.29 -6.52
C HIS A 111 9.87 -3.96 -6.09
N LEU A 112 9.29 -3.88 -4.89
CA LEU A 112 8.73 -2.65 -4.31
C LEU A 112 9.85 -1.72 -3.84
N ASP A 113 10.91 -2.29 -3.25
CA ASP A 113 12.09 -1.50 -2.87
C ASP A 113 12.79 -0.85 -4.07
N ARG A 114 12.78 -1.51 -5.23
CA ARG A 114 13.29 -0.92 -6.48
C ARG A 114 12.43 0.24 -6.97
N LEU A 115 11.12 0.15 -6.80
CA LEU A 115 10.20 1.24 -7.13
C LEU A 115 10.51 2.46 -6.26
N LEU A 116 10.62 2.28 -4.94
CA LEU A 116 11.00 3.33 -3.99
C LEU A 116 12.36 3.96 -4.31
N ALA A 117 13.31 3.19 -4.83
CA ALA A 117 14.62 3.71 -5.21
C ALA A 117 14.57 4.53 -6.52
N SER A 118 13.64 4.22 -7.43
CA SER A 118 13.51 4.88 -8.73
C SER A 118 12.83 6.24 -8.60
N ASP A 119 11.87 6.37 -7.68
CA ASP A 119 11.12 7.60 -7.41
C ASP A 119 11.94 8.70 -6.70
N ARG A 120 13.14 8.35 -6.21
CA ARG A 120 14.07 9.28 -5.55
C ARG A 120 14.98 10.04 -6.53
N GLY A 121 14.79 9.85 -7.83
CA GLY A 121 15.70 10.35 -8.87
C GLY A 121 15.00 11.16 -9.95
N ASP A 122 14.51 12.35 -9.61
CA ASP A 122 14.34 13.50 -10.52
C ASP A 122 14.59 14.80 -9.76
#